data_AF-A0A5D4H539-F1
#
_entry.id   AF-A0A5D4H539-F1
#
_cell.length_a   1.000
_cell.length_b   1.000
_cell.length_c   1.000
_cell.angle_alpha   90.00
_cell.angle_beta   90.00
_cell.angle_gamma   90.00
#
_symmetry.space_group_name_H-M   'P 1'
#
loop_
_entity.id
_entity.type
_entity.pdbx_description
1 polymer ?
#
loop_
_entity_poly.entity_id
_entity_poly.type
_entity_poly.pdbx_seq_one_letter_code
_entity_poly.pdbx_strand_id
1 'polypeptide(L)'
;MKTFMNSLLITLPLLSLSGGVSTSISDLFNTKEIVEEVVHTKSYEILQDITMNTQGNSKTTFDNSAVILPEFQLIGPCTLNNNEKKIALLAYYTSKGVSIYSPNNATNIIKNYRCNGVPYEALITPAEWTATRFRVLLPSNKKQRAVYEAFNSGDITQLSDDLFKGIPEPSSSAIRYSTTETPASNVFNTIDTYLIWAKIPTEQGSMNVLIRMKKVTENENLSTLKFDLAVPKD
;
A
#
# COMPACT_ATOMS: atom_id res chain seq x y z
N MET A 1 37.13 -53.00 -30.24
CA MET A 1 35.90 -52.19 -30.08
C MET A 1 35.79 -51.32 -31.32
N LYS A 2 34.97 -51.66 -32.34
CA LYS A 2 33.51 -51.41 -32.43
C LYS A 2 33.18 -49.96 -32.05
N THR A 3 32.58 -49.08 -32.85
CA THR A 3 31.93 -49.18 -34.17
C THR A 3 31.77 -47.77 -34.76
N PHE A 4 31.70 -47.76 -36.08
CA PHE A 4 31.34 -46.74 -37.06
C PHE A 4 30.07 -45.89 -36.79
N MET A 5 30.16 -44.64 -37.27
CA MET A 5 29.25 -43.87 -38.12
C MET A 5 27.81 -43.44 -37.73
N ASN A 6 27.57 -42.19 -38.13
CA ASN A 6 26.48 -41.68 -38.96
C ASN A 6 25.37 -40.84 -38.33
N SER A 7 25.40 -39.58 -38.77
CA SER A 7 24.30 -38.64 -38.93
C SER A 7 23.06 -39.30 -39.52
N LEU A 8 21.90 -39.02 -38.93
CA LEU A 8 20.60 -39.29 -39.55
C LEU A 8 19.70 -38.06 -39.35
N LEU A 9 19.38 -37.39 -40.47
CA LEU A 9 18.26 -36.48 -40.60
C LEU A 9 16.97 -37.21 -40.21
N ILE A 10 16.14 -36.60 -39.37
CA ILE A 10 14.76 -37.05 -39.17
C ILE A 10 13.83 -35.99 -39.77
N THR A 11 13.22 -36.37 -40.88
CA THR A 11 12.04 -35.79 -41.51
C THR A 11 10.81 -35.90 -40.60
N LEU A 12 10.10 -34.79 -40.40
CA LEU A 12 8.77 -34.75 -39.78
C LEU A 12 7.72 -35.34 -40.73
N PRO A 13 6.84 -36.26 -40.29
CA PRO A 13 5.61 -36.54 -41.01
C PRO A 13 4.50 -35.57 -40.55
N LEU A 14 3.86 -34.91 -41.52
CA LEU A 14 2.48 -34.45 -41.37
C LEU A 14 1.59 -35.69 -41.28
N LEU A 15 0.72 -35.77 -40.27
CA LEU A 15 -0.47 -36.62 -40.33
C LEU A 15 -1.64 -36.04 -39.54
N SER A 16 -2.78 -36.20 -40.17
CA SER A 16 -4.10 -35.59 -39.99
C SER A 16 -4.88 -36.14 -38.79
N LEU A 17 -5.83 -35.33 -38.33
CA LEU A 17 -6.91 -35.72 -37.41
C LEU A 17 -7.82 -36.80 -38.02
N SER A 18 -8.07 -37.90 -37.29
CA SER A 18 -9.42 -38.52 -37.14
C SER A 18 -9.40 -39.72 -36.18
N GLY A 19 -10.32 -39.74 -35.20
CA GLY A 19 -10.95 -40.95 -34.65
C GLY A 19 -10.15 -41.81 -33.65
N GLY A 20 -10.70 -42.03 -32.46
CA GLY A 20 -10.08 -42.82 -31.37
C GLY A 20 -10.26 -44.34 -31.47
N VAL A 21 -9.41 -45.10 -30.76
CA VAL A 21 -9.71 -45.99 -29.61
C VAL A 21 -8.45 -46.81 -29.23
N SER A 22 -8.13 -46.76 -27.93
CA SER A 22 -7.41 -47.67 -27.02
C SER A 22 -6.49 -48.77 -27.56
N THR A 23 -5.21 -48.69 -27.16
CA THR A 23 -4.38 -49.85 -26.82
C THR A 23 -3.71 -49.60 -25.47
N SER A 24 -4.05 -50.39 -24.46
CA SER A 24 -3.38 -50.40 -23.16
C SER A 24 -2.04 -51.13 -23.25
N ILE A 25 -0.95 -50.43 -22.95
CA ILE A 25 0.23 -51.04 -22.35
C ILE A 25 0.56 -50.18 -21.12
N SER A 26 0.20 -50.72 -19.98
CA SER A 26 0.72 -50.32 -18.68
C SER A 26 2.24 -50.49 -18.70
N ASP A 27 2.97 -49.37 -18.72
CA ASP A 27 4.24 -49.29 -18.01
C ASP A 27 4.70 -47.83 -17.82
N LEU A 28 5.02 -47.55 -16.56
CA LEU A 28 5.95 -46.55 -16.06
C LEU A 28 5.47 -45.09 -15.99
N PHE A 29 4.62 -44.86 -14.97
CA PHE A 29 4.60 -43.67 -14.10
C PHE A 29 5.31 -42.43 -14.64
N ASN A 30 4.59 -41.65 -15.43
CA ASN A 30 4.84 -40.22 -15.48
C ASN A 30 3.48 -39.52 -15.39
N THR A 31 2.87 -39.56 -14.21
CA THR A 31 1.91 -38.54 -13.81
C THR A 31 2.67 -37.23 -13.81
N LYS A 32 2.74 -36.60 -14.99
CA LYS A 32 3.04 -35.18 -15.10
C LYS A 32 1.87 -34.50 -14.42
N GLU A 33 2.02 -34.33 -13.12
CA GLU A 33 1.17 -33.48 -12.30
C GLU A 33 1.12 -32.14 -13.03
N ILE A 34 -0.03 -31.88 -13.67
CA ILE A 34 -0.32 -30.58 -14.21
C ILE A 34 -0.59 -29.74 -12.96
N VAL A 35 0.48 -29.22 -12.38
CA VAL A 35 0.38 -28.15 -11.39
C VAL A 35 -0.15 -26.96 -12.18
N GLU A 36 -1.48 -26.84 -12.21
CA GLU A 36 -2.14 -25.62 -12.64
C GLU A 36 -1.75 -24.57 -11.61
N GLU A 37 -0.69 -23.81 -11.91
CA GLU A 37 -0.28 -22.66 -11.12
C GLU A 37 -1.43 -21.66 -11.21
N VAL A 38 -2.31 -21.67 -10.22
CA VAL A 38 -3.39 -20.70 -10.11
C VAL A 38 -2.73 -19.35 -9.86
N VAL A 39 -2.53 -18.59 -10.93
CA VAL A 39 -2.06 -17.21 -10.85
C VAL A 39 -3.18 -16.40 -10.21
N HIS A 40 -3.11 -16.23 -8.89
CA HIS A 40 -4.00 -15.34 -8.17
C HIS A 40 -3.68 -13.89 -8.56
N THR A 41 -4.46 -13.34 -9.50
CA THR A 41 -4.35 -11.95 -9.90
C THR A 41 -4.74 -11.05 -8.73
N LYS A 42 -3.80 -10.21 -8.30
CA LYS A 42 -4.03 -9.21 -7.24
C LYS A 42 -4.97 -8.11 -7.74
N SER A 43 -6.07 -7.91 -7.03
CA SER A 43 -7.06 -6.84 -7.29
C SER A 43 -6.63 -5.47 -6.73
N TYR A 44 -5.33 -5.32 -6.46
CA TYR A 44 -4.73 -4.13 -5.89
C TYR A 44 -3.35 -3.95 -6.49
N GLU A 45 -2.82 -2.74 -6.41
CA GLU A 45 -1.45 -2.42 -6.78
C GLU A 45 -0.65 -1.96 -5.58
N ILE A 46 0.67 -2.16 -5.63
CA ILE A 46 1.59 -1.72 -4.59
C ILE A 46 2.54 -0.71 -5.20
N LEU A 47 2.50 0.51 -4.71
CA LEU A 47 3.56 1.48 -4.95
C LEU A 47 4.58 1.37 -3.85
N GLN A 48 5.83 1.21 -4.24
CA GLN A 48 6.93 1.01 -3.32
C GLN A 48 7.72 2.30 -3.12
N ASP A 49 8.29 2.44 -1.93
CA ASP A 49 9.30 3.45 -1.64
C ASP A 49 8.85 4.90 -1.84
N ILE A 50 7.54 5.16 -1.69
CA ILE A 50 6.96 6.50 -1.69
C ILE A 50 7.62 7.31 -0.59
N THR A 51 8.05 8.52 -0.91
CA THR A 51 8.60 9.48 0.04
C THR A 51 7.65 10.66 0.19
N MET A 52 7.19 10.89 1.42
CA MET A 52 6.44 12.09 1.79
C MET A 52 7.25 12.95 2.75
N ASN A 53 7.10 14.26 2.62
CA ASN A 53 7.72 15.24 3.51
C ASN A 53 6.68 15.91 4.40
N THR A 54 7.11 16.41 5.56
CA THR A 54 6.21 17.18 6.43
C THR A 54 6.05 18.63 5.94
N GLN A 55 5.51 19.53 6.76
CA GLN A 55 4.96 20.83 6.36
C GLN A 55 5.92 21.84 5.71
N GLY A 56 7.23 21.58 5.73
CA GLY A 56 8.23 22.55 5.29
C GLY A 56 8.35 23.74 6.26
N ASN A 57 9.17 24.72 5.90
CA ASN A 57 9.38 25.92 6.71
C ASN A 57 9.44 27.17 5.80
N SER A 58 9.82 28.32 6.36
CA SER A 58 9.87 29.58 5.60
C SER A 58 10.88 29.58 4.45
N LYS A 59 11.82 28.63 4.42
CA LYS A 59 12.90 28.53 3.42
C LYS A 59 12.78 27.29 2.53
N THR A 60 12.06 26.27 2.97
CA THR A 60 11.95 24.99 2.27
C THR A 60 10.50 24.64 2.06
N THR A 61 10.14 24.47 0.79
CA THR A 61 8.84 23.99 0.34
C THR A 61 9.00 22.57 -0.16
N PHE A 62 8.05 21.70 0.18
CA PHE A 62 7.97 20.34 -0.34
C PHE A 62 6.76 20.21 -1.25
N ASP A 63 6.89 19.47 -2.34
CA ASP A 63 5.84 19.21 -3.33
C ASP A 63 5.16 17.83 -3.12
N ASN A 64 5.44 17.17 -1.98
CA ASN A 64 5.04 15.79 -1.70
C ASN A 64 4.61 15.58 -0.24
N SER A 65 3.91 16.55 0.35
CA SER A 65 3.41 16.46 1.74
C SER A 65 2.02 15.86 1.88
N ALA A 66 1.34 15.59 0.77
CA ALA A 66 0.03 14.95 0.71
C ALA A 66 -0.03 13.91 -0.42
N VAL A 67 -0.97 12.98 -0.31
CA VAL A 67 -1.25 11.95 -1.34
C VAL A 67 -2.69 12.09 -1.78
N ILE A 68 -2.94 12.05 -3.08
CA ILE A 68 -4.26 11.82 -3.69
C ILE A 68 -4.36 10.34 -4.09
N LEU A 69 -5.51 9.73 -3.81
CA LEU A 69 -5.84 8.36 -4.20
C LEU A 69 -7.23 8.33 -4.87
N PRO A 70 -7.45 7.39 -5.81
CA PRO A 70 -6.56 6.30 -6.24
C PRO A 70 -5.46 6.70 -7.24
N GLU A 71 -5.32 7.96 -7.64
CA GLU A 71 -4.41 8.39 -8.71
C GLU A 71 -2.92 8.40 -8.35
N PHE A 72 -2.56 8.05 -7.11
CA PHE A 72 -1.18 8.03 -6.59
C PHE A 72 -0.39 9.32 -6.78
N GLN A 73 -1.06 10.46 -6.72
CA GLN A 73 -0.39 11.73 -6.90
C GLN A 73 0.17 12.23 -5.57
N LEU A 74 1.48 12.43 -5.51
CA LEU A 74 2.11 13.22 -4.46
C LEU A 74 1.93 14.70 -4.79
N ILE A 75 1.43 15.47 -3.82
CA ILE A 75 1.26 16.91 -3.93
C ILE A 75 1.76 17.61 -2.67
N GLY A 76 2.01 18.91 -2.78
CA GLY A 76 2.47 19.73 -1.66
C GLY A 76 1.70 21.04 -1.54
N PRO A 77 2.11 21.93 -0.63
CA PRO A 77 1.35 23.13 -0.26
C PRO A 77 1.04 24.05 -1.44
N CYS A 78 1.91 24.09 -2.45
CA CYS A 78 1.70 24.90 -3.65
C CYS A 78 0.59 24.39 -4.58
N THR A 79 0.14 23.15 -4.40
CA THR A 79 -0.81 22.48 -5.29
C THR A 79 -1.98 21.84 -4.54
N LEU A 80 -2.15 22.12 -3.24
CA LEU A 80 -3.31 21.66 -2.47
C LEU A 80 -4.60 22.33 -2.94
N ASN A 81 -4.53 23.59 -3.36
CA ASN A 81 -5.67 24.32 -3.92
C ASN A 81 -6.31 23.52 -5.06
N ASN A 82 -7.65 23.44 -5.05
CA ASN A 82 -8.48 22.65 -5.97
C ASN A 82 -8.38 21.12 -5.83
N ASN A 83 -7.48 20.61 -4.99
CA ASN A 83 -7.31 19.17 -4.72
C ASN A 83 -7.77 18.76 -3.31
N GLU A 84 -8.18 19.71 -2.48
CA GLU A 84 -8.51 19.54 -1.06
C GLU A 84 -9.44 18.35 -0.74
N LYS A 85 -10.47 18.15 -1.56
CA LYS A 85 -11.44 17.03 -1.42
C LYS A 85 -10.92 15.67 -1.89
N LYS A 86 -9.77 15.64 -2.57
CA LYS A 86 -9.15 14.43 -3.14
C LYS A 86 -7.95 13.95 -2.35
N ILE A 87 -7.41 14.80 -1.46
CA ILE A 87 -6.31 14.43 -0.59
C ILE A 87 -6.79 13.26 0.26
N ALA A 88 -6.04 12.17 0.30
CA ALA A 88 -6.30 11.01 1.15
C ALA A 88 -5.48 11.07 2.44
N LEU A 89 -4.25 11.59 2.38
CA LEU A 89 -3.27 11.57 3.47
C LEU A 89 -2.50 12.89 3.53
N LEU A 90 -2.16 13.34 4.74
CA LEU A 90 -1.24 14.46 4.99
C LEU A 90 -0.10 14.02 5.91
N ALA A 91 1.13 14.43 5.62
CA ALA A 91 2.26 14.24 6.52
C ALA A 91 2.58 15.53 7.30
N TYR A 92 2.63 15.44 8.62
CA TYR A 92 2.86 16.60 9.48
C TYR A 92 3.74 16.24 10.67
N TYR A 93 4.62 17.16 11.06
CA TYR A 93 5.42 17.06 12.28
C TYR A 93 4.78 17.86 13.41
N THR A 94 4.62 17.21 14.56
CA THR A 94 4.19 17.83 15.82
C THR A 94 5.31 17.74 16.85
N SER A 95 5.17 18.38 18.01
CA SER A 95 6.07 18.18 19.15
C SER A 95 6.11 16.73 19.67
N LYS A 96 5.15 15.88 19.27
CA LYS A 96 5.11 14.43 19.58
C LYS A 96 5.69 13.55 18.47
N GLY A 97 6.30 14.16 17.45
CA GLY A 97 6.90 13.47 16.31
C GLY A 97 6.09 13.57 15.01
N VAL A 98 6.60 12.87 13.99
CA VAL A 98 5.99 12.79 12.66
C VAL A 98 4.68 12.03 12.69
N SER A 99 3.68 12.52 11.96
CA SER A 99 2.34 11.97 11.94
C SER A 99 1.75 11.94 10.54
N ILE A 100 0.89 10.95 10.29
CA ILE A 100 -0.01 10.91 9.14
C ILE A 100 -1.39 11.34 9.63
N TYR A 101 -1.96 12.34 8.97
CA TYR A 101 -3.23 12.95 9.31
C TYR A 101 -4.32 12.64 8.29
N SER A 102 -5.53 12.53 8.81
CA SER A 102 -6.74 12.63 8.01
C SER A 102 -6.83 14.07 7.51
N PRO A 103 -7.03 14.28 6.20
CA PRO A 103 -7.24 15.59 5.61
C PRO A 103 -8.34 16.38 6.33
N ASN A 104 -9.43 15.70 6.72
CA ASN A 104 -10.53 16.37 7.40
C ASN A 104 -10.24 16.85 8.84
N ASN A 105 -9.12 16.42 9.42
CA ASN A 105 -8.68 16.80 10.76
C ASN A 105 -7.53 17.83 10.71
N ALA A 106 -7.32 18.46 9.57
CA ALA A 106 -6.17 19.33 9.33
C ALA A 106 -6.37 20.78 9.82
N THR A 107 -7.53 21.16 10.37
CA THR A 107 -7.88 22.54 10.75
C THR A 107 -6.78 23.29 11.51
N ASN A 108 -6.13 22.63 12.46
CA ASN A 108 -5.10 23.27 13.29
C ASN A 108 -3.69 23.23 12.70
N ILE A 109 -3.46 22.40 11.68
CA ILE A 109 -2.12 22.14 11.12
C ILE A 109 -1.96 22.72 9.71
N ILE A 110 -3.05 22.87 8.95
CA ILE A 110 -2.97 23.14 7.51
C ILE A 110 -2.36 24.52 7.21
N LYS A 111 -2.64 25.51 8.08
CA LYS A 111 -2.03 26.85 8.03
C LYS A 111 -0.51 26.86 8.27
N ASN A 112 0.08 25.75 8.73
CA ASN A 112 1.51 25.66 8.99
C ASN A 112 2.30 25.14 7.79
N TYR A 113 1.63 24.64 6.76
CA TYR A 113 2.26 24.30 5.50
C TYR A 113 2.72 25.57 4.79
N ARG A 114 3.82 25.46 4.02
CA ARG A 114 4.46 26.60 3.37
C ARG A 114 4.62 26.35 1.88
N CYS A 115 4.16 27.29 1.06
CA CYS A 115 4.47 27.37 -0.36
C CYS A 115 5.34 28.60 -0.60
N ASN A 116 6.61 28.39 -0.94
CA ASN A 116 7.60 29.44 -1.15
C ASN A 116 7.67 30.44 0.02
N GLY A 117 7.60 29.93 1.25
CA GLY A 117 7.61 30.71 2.48
C GLY A 117 6.26 31.31 2.90
N VAL A 118 5.26 31.30 2.03
CA VAL A 118 3.89 31.78 2.32
C VAL A 118 3.09 30.66 2.99
N PRO A 119 2.39 30.92 4.11
CA PRO A 119 1.44 29.97 4.68
C PRO A 119 0.39 29.55 3.67
N TYR A 120 0.08 28.24 3.63
CA TYR A 120 -1.06 27.76 2.86
C TYR A 120 -2.38 28.26 3.46
N GLU A 121 -3.30 28.69 2.59
CA GLU A 121 -4.67 29.06 2.93
C GLU A 121 -5.64 28.14 2.21
N ALA A 122 -6.48 27.44 2.97
CA ALA A 122 -7.46 26.52 2.42
C ALA A 122 -8.60 27.28 1.71
N LEU A 123 -9.06 26.79 0.56
CA LEU A 123 -10.19 27.36 -0.17
C LEU A 123 -11.53 26.89 0.40
N ILE A 124 -11.57 25.69 0.97
CA ILE A 124 -12.72 25.14 1.70
C ILE A 124 -12.33 24.73 3.11
N THR A 125 -13.31 24.59 4.00
CA THR A 125 -13.03 24.20 5.37
C THR A 125 -12.47 22.78 5.41
N PRO A 126 -11.42 22.48 6.22
CA PRO A 126 -10.90 21.12 6.32
C PRO A 126 -11.95 20.07 6.67
N ALA A 127 -13.03 20.42 7.38
CA ALA A 127 -14.13 19.49 7.66
C ALA A 127 -14.79 18.89 6.40
N GLU A 128 -14.66 19.55 5.24
CA GLU A 128 -15.17 19.11 3.94
C GLU A 128 -14.14 18.29 3.12
N TRP A 129 -12.93 18.11 3.63
CA TRP A 129 -11.89 17.30 3.00
C TRP A 129 -12.12 15.81 3.30
N THR A 130 -11.37 14.92 2.65
CA THR A 130 -11.52 13.47 2.83
C THR A 130 -11.32 13.06 4.29
N ALA A 131 -12.28 12.28 4.80
CA ALA A 131 -12.30 11.81 6.19
C ALA A 131 -11.64 10.43 6.35
N THR A 132 -10.36 10.31 5.94
CA THR A 132 -9.59 9.08 6.07
C THR A 132 -9.47 8.63 7.52
N ARG A 133 -9.69 7.35 7.79
CA ARG A 133 -9.53 6.76 9.11
C ARG A 133 -8.38 5.78 9.14
N PHE A 134 -7.66 5.78 10.26
CA PHE A 134 -6.46 4.97 10.42
C PHE A 134 -6.55 4.01 11.60
N ARG A 135 -5.87 2.88 11.43
CA ARG A 135 -5.54 1.94 12.48
C ARG A 135 -4.16 1.36 12.25
N VAL A 136 -3.26 1.62 13.20
CA VAL A 136 -2.00 0.87 13.28
C VAL A 136 -2.32 -0.55 13.70
N LEU A 137 -1.84 -1.53 12.94
CA LEU A 137 -2.04 -2.94 13.22
C LEU A 137 -0.96 -3.42 14.20
N LEU A 138 -1.40 -4.06 15.29
CA LEU A 138 -0.57 -4.55 16.38
C LEU A 138 -0.34 -6.06 16.22
N PRO A 139 0.87 -6.53 15.90
CA PRO A 139 1.14 -7.95 15.66
C PRO A 139 1.03 -8.82 16.93
N SER A 140 0.95 -8.21 18.11
CA SER A 140 0.65 -8.92 19.36
C SER A 140 -0.79 -9.47 19.40
N ASN A 141 -1.71 -8.90 18.61
CA ASN A 141 -3.07 -9.40 18.46
C ASN A 141 -3.13 -10.44 17.33
N LYS A 142 -3.65 -11.65 17.62
CA LYS A 142 -3.69 -12.78 16.67
C LYS A 142 -4.35 -12.44 15.33
N LYS A 143 -5.44 -11.69 15.32
CA LYS A 143 -6.17 -11.33 14.08
C LYS A 143 -5.39 -10.32 13.24
N GLN A 144 -4.79 -9.33 13.89
CA GLN A 144 -3.96 -8.33 13.22
C GLN A 144 -2.64 -8.96 12.73
N ARG A 145 -2.06 -9.90 13.48
CA ARG A 145 -0.88 -10.66 13.05
C ARG A 145 -1.11 -11.44 11.76
N ALA A 146 -2.30 -12.01 11.57
CA ALA A 146 -2.62 -12.71 10.32
C ALA A 146 -2.54 -11.79 9.08
N VAL A 147 -2.84 -10.49 9.23
CA VAL A 147 -2.65 -9.50 8.15
C VAL A 147 -1.17 -9.26 7.86
N TYR A 148 -0.32 -9.21 8.90
CA TYR A 148 1.14 -9.13 8.70
C TYR A 148 1.68 -10.37 7.99
N GLU A 149 1.24 -11.57 8.39
CA GLU A 149 1.63 -12.83 7.77
C GLU A 149 1.24 -12.85 6.29
N ALA A 150 -0.03 -12.56 5.98
CA ALA A 150 -0.52 -12.50 4.59
C ALA A 150 0.16 -11.41 3.74
N PHE A 151 0.47 -10.25 4.34
CA PHE A 151 1.20 -9.19 3.65
C PHE A 151 2.63 -9.63 3.30
N ASN A 152 3.33 -10.27 4.24
CA ASN A 152 4.73 -10.67 4.06
C ASN A 152 4.90 -11.92 3.19
N SER A 153 3.93 -12.85 3.20
CA SER A 153 3.91 -13.99 2.28
C SER A 153 3.44 -13.60 0.87
N GLY A 154 2.77 -12.46 0.74
CA GLY A 154 2.21 -12.00 -0.53
C GLY A 154 0.85 -12.61 -0.86
N ASP A 155 0.21 -13.29 0.10
CA ASP A 155 -1.05 -14.02 -0.03
C ASP A 155 -2.30 -13.11 -0.03
N ILE A 156 -2.13 -11.81 0.19
CA ILE A 156 -3.21 -10.86 -0.02
C ILE A 156 -3.54 -10.84 -1.51
N THR A 157 -4.77 -11.20 -1.85
CA THR A 157 -5.32 -11.13 -3.21
C THR A 157 -6.23 -9.92 -3.39
N GLN A 158 -6.91 -9.50 -2.31
CA GLN A 158 -7.85 -8.38 -2.26
C GLN A 158 -7.73 -7.62 -0.94
N LEU A 159 -7.94 -6.30 -0.99
CA LEU A 159 -8.02 -5.43 0.20
C LEU A 159 -9.50 -5.23 0.61
N SER A 160 -10.23 -6.32 0.82
CA SER A 160 -11.64 -6.28 1.21
C SER A 160 -11.80 -6.20 2.74
N ASP A 161 -13.01 -5.92 3.22
CA ASP A 161 -13.31 -5.95 4.66
C ASP A 161 -13.09 -7.36 5.28
N ASP A 162 -13.16 -8.43 4.48
CA ASP A 162 -12.89 -9.79 4.94
C ASP A 162 -11.43 -10.01 5.37
N LEU A 163 -10.47 -9.33 4.73
CA LEU A 163 -9.07 -9.33 5.15
C LEU A 163 -8.92 -8.83 6.60
N PHE A 164 -9.79 -7.91 7.02
CA PHE A 164 -9.75 -7.26 8.33
C PHE A 164 -10.78 -7.82 9.32
N LYS A 165 -11.46 -8.92 8.98
CA LYS A 165 -12.55 -9.48 9.78
C LYS A 165 -12.13 -9.79 11.22
N GLY A 166 -12.84 -9.18 12.17
CA GLY A 166 -12.57 -9.32 13.60
C GLY A 166 -11.48 -8.38 14.14
N ILE A 167 -11.02 -7.42 13.32
CA ILE A 167 -10.21 -6.28 13.74
C ILE A 167 -11.17 -5.08 13.84
N PRO A 168 -11.17 -4.29 14.93
CA PRO A 168 -11.97 -3.07 15.00
C PRO A 168 -11.63 -2.12 13.84
N GLU A 169 -12.65 -1.53 13.22
CA GLU A 169 -12.48 -0.60 12.10
C GLU A 169 -11.54 0.58 12.43
N PRO A 170 -10.90 1.19 11.41
CA PRO A 170 -10.13 2.41 11.58
C PRO A 170 -11.01 3.53 12.14
N SER A 171 -10.53 4.18 13.20
CA SER A 171 -11.24 5.26 13.88
C SER A 171 -10.40 6.52 14.09
N SER A 172 -9.07 6.38 14.09
CA SER A 172 -8.19 7.51 14.36
C SER A 172 -8.16 8.48 13.18
N SER A 173 -8.20 9.79 13.46
CA SER A 173 -7.98 10.85 12.47
C SER A 173 -6.50 11.19 12.27
N ALA A 174 -5.61 10.60 13.08
CA ALA A 174 -4.17 10.78 12.96
C ALA A 174 -3.43 9.62 13.62
N ILE A 175 -2.30 9.26 13.06
CA ILE A 175 -1.37 8.30 13.64
C ILE A 175 0.01 8.91 13.66
N ARG A 176 0.82 8.53 14.63
CA ARG A 176 2.15 9.13 14.81
C ARG A 176 3.22 8.09 14.99
N TYR A 177 4.40 8.46 14.53
CA TYR A 177 5.62 7.72 14.71
C TYR A 177 6.11 7.84 16.15
N SER A 178 6.55 6.73 16.74
CA SER A 178 7.36 6.75 17.95
C SER A 178 8.11 5.43 18.12
N THR A 179 9.36 5.50 18.58
CA THR A 179 10.17 4.33 18.94
C THR A 179 10.22 4.05 20.45
N THR A 180 9.68 4.97 21.27
CA THR A 180 9.66 4.88 22.74
C THR A 180 8.26 4.66 23.31
N GLU A 181 7.26 5.02 22.50
CA GLU A 181 5.84 4.73 22.56
C GLU A 181 5.48 3.27 22.84
N THR A 182 4.69 2.97 23.88
CA THR A 182 3.96 1.69 23.90
C THR A 182 3.10 1.57 22.63
N PRO A 183 3.22 0.46 21.88
CA PRO A 183 2.42 0.25 20.68
C PRO A 183 0.92 0.37 20.93
N ALA A 184 0.25 1.17 20.09
CA ALA A 184 -1.17 1.42 20.17
C ALA A 184 -1.77 1.58 18.76
N SER A 185 -3.11 1.56 18.65
CA SER A 185 -3.79 1.67 17.35
C SER A 185 -3.58 3.00 16.62
N ASN A 186 -2.92 3.98 17.25
CA ASN A 186 -2.54 5.27 16.69
C ASN A 186 -1.04 5.60 16.82
N VAL A 187 -0.22 4.65 17.26
CA VAL A 187 1.24 4.82 17.41
C VAL A 187 1.94 3.73 16.62
N PHE A 188 2.65 4.13 15.56
CA PHE A 188 3.39 3.22 14.69
C PHE A 188 4.90 3.38 14.88
N ASN A 189 5.65 2.36 14.49
CA ASN A 189 7.08 2.43 14.26
C ASN A 189 7.44 1.70 12.96
N THR A 190 8.71 1.62 12.60
CA THR A 190 9.16 0.99 11.33
C THR A 190 9.67 -0.44 11.50
N ILE A 191 9.48 -1.06 12.68
CA ILE A 191 10.06 -2.37 13.03
C ILE A 191 8.96 -3.37 13.40
N ASP A 192 8.14 -3.04 14.38
CA ASP A 192 7.14 -3.94 14.97
C ASP A 192 5.71 -3.55 14.58
N THR A 193 5.40 -2.26 14.50
CA THR A 193 4.05 -1.77 14.18
C THR A 193 4.02 -0.96 12.89
N TYR A 194 4.58 -1.54 11.83
CA TYR A 194 4.78 -0.86 10.55
C TYR A 194 3.61 -0.96 9.57
N LEU A 195 2.64 -1.85 9.78
CA LEU A 195 1.44 -1.91 8.94
C LEU A 195 0.32 -1.06 9.51
N ILE A 196 -0.24 -0.24 8.65
CA ILE A 196 -1.38 0.63 8.94
C ILE A 196 -2.49 0.26 7.97
N TRP A 197 -3.68 0.05 8.50
CA TRP A 197 -4.91 0.00 7.73
C TRP A 197 -5.52 1.39 7.68
N ALA A 198 -5.69 1.93 6.48
CA ALA A 198 -6.43 3.14 6.21
C ALA A 198 -7.75 2.81 5.51
N LYS A 199 -8.85 3.45 5.93
CA LYS A 199 -10.15 3.39 5.26
C LYS A 199 -10.47 4.77 4.72
N ILE A 200 -10.60 4.87 3.41
CA ILE A 200 -10.72 6.15 2.69
C ILE A 200 -12.10 6.19 2.05
N PRO A 201 -12.95 7.19 2.37
CA PRO A 201 -14.22 7.39 1.70
C PRO A 201 -14.03 7.63 0.19
N THR A 202 -14.89 7.01 -0.61
CA THR A 202 -14.99 7.21 -2.07
C THR A 202 -16.44 7.52 -2.43
N GLU A 203 -16.72 7.89 -3.68
CA GLU A 203 -18.09 8.13 -4.14
C GLU A 203 -18.96 6.87 -4.04
N GLN A 204 -18.35 5.69 -4.17
CA GLN A 204 -19.01 4.38 -4.13
C GLN A 204 -19.04 3.76 -2.73
N GLY A 205 -18.49 4.43 -1.71
CA GLY A 205 -18.44 3.94 -0.34
C GLY A 205 -17.09 4.21 0.32
N SER A 206 -16.28 3.17 0.50
CA SER A 206 -14.93 3.31 1.05
C SER A 206 -14.01 2.24 0.51
N MET A 207 -12.75 2.59 0.32
CA MET A 207 -11.68 1.64 0.00
C MET A 207 -10.79 1.39 1.21
N ASN A 208 -10.32 0.14 1.35
CA ASN A 208 -9.29 -0.20 2.32
C ASN A 208 -7.91 -0.15 1.65
N VAL A 209 -6.97 0.49 2.33
CA VAL A 209 -5.59 0.68 1.90
C VAL A 209 -4.66 0.17 2.99
N LEU A 210 -3.57 -0.48 2.60
CA LEU A 210 -2.49 -0.84 3.51
C LEU A 210 -1.27 0.04 3.27
N ILE A 211 -0.75 0.63 4.34
CA ILE A 211 0.47 1.41 4.33
C ILE A 211 1.53 0.64 5.11
N ARG A 212 2.68 0.36 4.48
CA ARG A 212 3.84 -0.27 5.14
C ARG A 212 4.92 0.77 5.37
N MET A 213 5.07 1.19 6.62
CA MET A 213 6.11 2.15 7.02
C MET A 213 7.50 1.51 6.94
N LYS A 214 8.41 2.12 6.16
CA LYS A 214 9.78 1.62 5.96
C LYS A 214 10.81 2.45 6.72
N LYS A 215 10.67 3.77 6.70
CA LYS A 215 11.62 4.69 7.32
C LYS A 215 10.93 5.97 7.74
N VAL A 216 11.35 6.51 8.87
CA VAL A 216 11.04 7.88 9.30
C VAL A 216 12.36 8.58 9.61
N THR A 217 12.50 9.82 9.18
CA THR A 217 13.62 10.69 9.56
C THR A 217 13.03 11.95 10.17
N GLU A 218 13.26 12.13 11.47
CA GLU A 218 12.74 13.27 12.21
C GLU A 218 13.72 14.43 12.13
N ASN A 219 13.26 15.54 11.58
CA ASN A 219 13.97 16.81 11.47
C ASN A 219 12.95 17.95 11.53
N GLU A 220 12.12 17.92 12.58
CA GLU A 220 11.02 18.86 12.77
C GLU A 220 10.12 19.00 11.54
N ASN A 221 9.86 20.23 11.11
CA ASN A 221 9.06 20.57 9.93
C ASN A 221 9.67 20.09 8.60
N LEU A 222 10.90 19.55 8.61
CA LEU A 222 11.62 18.99 7.47
C LEU A 222 11.74 17.46 7.52
N SER A 223 10.92 16.82 8.35
CA SER A 223 10.91 15.37 8.50
C SER A 223 10.42 14.66 7.23
N THR A 224 10.82 13.39 7.08
CA THR A 224 10.46 12.56 5.93
C THR A 224 9.91 11.21 6.35
N LEU A 225 8.94 10.70 5.60
CA LEU A 225 8.35 9.37 5.71
C LEU A 225 8.64 8.59 4.43
N LYS A 226 9.08 7.34 4.55
CA LYS A 226 9.18 6.39 3.44
C LYS A 226 8.27 5.19 3.69
N PHE A 227 7.45 4.82 2.73
CA PHE A 227 6.49 3.72 2.86
C PHE A 227 6.14 3.04 1.54
N ASP A 228 5.56 1.85 1.63
CA ASP A 228 4.82 1.22 0.52
C ASP A 228 3.32 1.44 0.73
N LEU A 229 2.58 1.50 -0.37
CA LEU A 229 1.15 1.77 -0.37
C LEU A 229 0.44 0.75 -1.27
N ALA A 230 -0.41 -0.08 -0.67
CA ALA A 230 -1.23 -1.05 -1.37
C ALA A 230 -2.67 -0.52 -1.48
N VAL A 231 -3.16 -0.32 -2.70
CA VAL A 231 -4.45 0.32 -3.01
C VAL A 231 -5.25 -0.55 -3.97
N PRO A 232 -6.55 -0.76 -3.76
CA PRO A 232 -7.40 -1.50 -4.69
C PRO A 232 -7.31 -0.93 -6.10
N LYS A 233 -7.32 -1.81 -7.10
CA LYS A 233 -7.56 -1.42 -8.48
C LYS A 233 -9.07 -1.24 -8.64
N ASP A 234 -9.46 -0.18 -9.33
CA ASP A 234 -10.85 0.02 -9.77
C ASP A 234 -11.29 -1.09 -10.74
#